data_AF-A0A2E5V178-F1
#
_entry.id   AF-A0A2E5V178-F1
#
_cell.length_a   1.000
_cell.length_b   1.000
_cell.length_c   1.000
_cell.angle_alpha   90.00
_cell.angle_beta   90.00
_cell.angle_gamma   90.00
#
_symmetry.space_group_name_H-M   'P 1'
#
loop_
_entity.id
_entity.type
_entity.pdbx_description
1 polymer ?
#
loop_
_entity_poly.entity_id
_entity_poly.type
_entity_poly.pdbx_seq_one_letter_code
_entity_poly.pdbx_strand_id
1 'polypeptide(L)'
;MSARTWRTPIVILSCATLILLLSFGARQTYGLYLAPISEIQGWEIGIFSFAMALQTLIWGLSQPFWGNIADRFGAGRVVSAGLILYSIGLWMMAQSTTPFGITISTGLVTGLGMSATSFPIILAVVGRSVSEKRRSMFLGIASAGGSSGMVIVVPF
;
A
#
# COMPACT_ATOMS: atom_id res chain seq x y z
N MET A 1 24.80 28.79 9.86
CA MET A 1 23.66 28.10 10.51
C MET A 1 23.21 26.97 9.59
N SER A 2 23.56 25.72 9.94
CA SER A 2 23.23 24.52 9.16
C SER A 2 21.72 24.31 9.18
N ALA A 3 21.06 24.45 8.01
CA ALA A 3 19.66 24.11 7.87
C ALA A 3 19.51 22.61 8.14
N ARG A 4 18.96 22.27 9.31
CA ARG A 4 18.66 20.89 9.74
C ARG A 4 17.57 20.34 8.82
N THR A 5 17.94 19.84 7.65
CA THR A 5 16.99 19.24 6.71
C THR A 5 16.50 17.92 7.32
N TRP A 6 15.24 17.89 7.78
CA TRP A 6 14.58 16.69 8.31
C TRP A 6 14.56 15.49 7.35
N ARG A 7 14.94 15.70 6.08
CA ARG A 7 15.07 14.69 5.04
C ARG A 7 16.41 13.95 5.12
N THR A 8 16.77 13.42 6.28
CA THR A 8 17.95 12.56 6.37
C THR A 8 17.64 11.19 5.72
N PRO A 9 18.65 10.48 5.17
CA PRO A 9 18.44 9.17 4.57
C PRO A 9 17.78 8.17 5.53
N ILE A 10 18.07 8.30 6.82
CA ILE A 10 17.50 7.45 7.88
C ILE A 10 16.00 7.72 8.04
N VAL A 11 15.57 8.99 8.07
CA VAL A 11 14.14 9.34 8.15
C VAL A 11 13.38 8.82 6.93
N ILE A 12 13.96 8.99 5.73
CA ILE A 12 13.38 8.47 4.49
C ILE A 12 13.24 6.95 4.54
N LEU A 13 14.28 6.26 5.00
CA LEU A 13 14.26 4.81 5.18
C LEU A 13 13.17 4.38 6.17
N SER A 14 13.10 5.00 7.36
CA SER A 14 12.09 4.68 8.37
C SER A 14 10.68 4.87 7.83
N CYS A 15 10.39 5.99 7.16
CA CYS A 15 9.08 6.22 6.55
C CYS A 15 8.78 5.20 5.45
N ALA A 16 9.74 4.92 4.56
CA ALA A 16 9.59 3.93 3.50
C ALA A 16 9.27 2.53 4.05
N THR A 17 10.03 2.09 5.05
CA THR A 17 9.82 0.80 5.74
C THR A 17 8.45 0.74 6.39
N LEU A 18 8.02 1.79 7.11
CA LEU A 18 6.71 1.86 7.75
C LEU A 18 5.56 1.81 6.74
N ILE A 19 5.69 2.52 5.62
CA ILE A 19 4.68 2.54 4.56
C ILE A 19 4.53 1.15 3.94
N LEU A 20 5.65 0.50 3.60
CA LEU A 20 5.62 -0.87 3.06
C LEU A 20 5.04 -1.86 4.08
N LEU A 21 5.45 -1.77 5.34
CA LEU A 21 4.97 -2.62 6.42
C LEU A 21 3.44 -2.51 6.57
N LEU A 22 2.90 -1.29 6.66
CA LEU A 22 1.47 -1.07 6.86
C LEU A 22 0.65 -1.41 5.62
N SER A 23 1.07 -0.98 4.42
CA SER A 23 0.33 -1.26 3.19
C SER A 23 0.23 -2.75 2.88
N PHE A 24 1.34 -3.49 2.99
CA PHE A 24 1.32 -4.92 2.71
C PHE A 24 0.75 -5.75 3.86
N GLY A 25 0.94 -5.31 5.10
CA GLY A 25 0.33 -5.94 6.27
C GLY A 25 -1.20 -5.88 6.23
N ALA A 26 -1.77 -4.69 6.02
CA ALA A 26 -3.23 -4.51 5.97
C ALA A 26 -3.90 -5.31 4.83
N ARG A 27 -3.21 -5.43 3.67
CA ARG A 27 -3.71 -6.25 2.56
C ARG A 27 -3.81 -7.73 2.92
N GLN A 28 -2.86 -8.28 3.66
CA GLN A 28 -2.88 -9.70 4.03
C GLN A 28 -4.05 -10.03 4.95
N THR A 29 -4.51 -9.07 5.74
CA THR A 29 -5.66 -9.26 6.63
C THR A 29 -6.99 -9.50 5.88
N TYR A 30 -7.11 -9.11 4.61
CA TYR A 30 -8.36 -9.31 3.85
C TYR A 30 -8.76 -10.79 3.71
N GLY A 31 -7.78 -11.69 3.58
CA GLY A 31 -8.04 -13.13 3.49
C GLY A 31 -8.71 -13.69 4.75
N LEU A 32 -8.35 -13.16 5.93
CA LEU A 32 -8.94 -13.55 7.21
C LEU A 32 -10.41 -13.10 7.33
N TYR A 33 -10.74 -11.95 6.74
CA TYR A 33 -12.08 -11.39 6.83
C TYR A 33 -13.07 -11.90 5.78
N LEU A 34 -12.60 -12.66 4.78
CA LEU A 34 -13.45 -13.15 3.69
C LEU A 34 -14.64 -13.98 4.20
N ALA A 35 -14.40 -15.01 5.01
CA ALA A 35 -15.47 -15.84 5.57
C ALA A 35 -16.42 -15.06 6.50
N PRO A 36 -15.93 -14.35 7.54
CA PRO A 36 -16.83 -13.67 8.48
C PRO A 36 -17.61 -12.52 7.85
N ILE A 37 -17.03 -11.75 6.91
CA ILE A 37 -17.79 -10.70 6.20
C ILE A 37 -18.89 -11.32 5.34
N SER A 38 -18.58 -12.41 4.61
CA SER A 38 -19.58 -13.12 3.81
C SER A 38 -20.73 -13.66 4.67
N GLU A 39 -20.42 -14.22 5.84
CA GLU A 39 -21.42 -14.76 6.76
C GLU A 39 -22.29 -13.65 7.36
N ILE A 40 -21.69 -12.58 7.91
CA ILE A 40 -22.42 -11.47 8.54
C ILE A 40 -23.34 -10.75 7.55
N GLN A 41 -22.89 -10.57 6.30
CA GLN A 41 -23.66 -9.89 5.26
C GLN A 41 -24.61 -10.83 4.49
N GLY A 42 -24.56 -12.14 4.73
CA GLY A 42 -25.30 -13.14 3.96
C GLY A 42 -24.92 -13.16 2.48
N TRP A 43 -23.68 -12.80 2.15
CA TRP A 43 -23.17 -12.75 0.79
C TRP A 43 -22.54 -14.07 0.37
N GLU A 44 -22.68 -14.41 -0.91
CA GLU A 44 -21.86 -15.47 -1.50
C GLU A 44 -20.37 -15.09 -1.38
N ILE A 45 -19.53 -16.06 -1.01
CA ILE A 45 -18.07 -15.90 -0.89
C ILE A 45 -17.46 -15.34 -2.19
N GLY A 46 -18.06 -15.64 -3.34
CA GLY A 46 -17.68 -15.12 -4.65
C GLY A 46 -17.66 -13.59 -4.73
N ILE A 47 -18.52 -12.88 -3.98
CA ILE A 47 -18.61 -11.41 -4.02
C ILE A 47 -17.35 -10.77 -3.46
N PHE A 48 -16.93 -11.16 -2.25
CA PHE A 48 -15.73 -10.61 -1.63
C PHE A 48 -14.45 -11.10 -2.34
N SER A 49 -14.45 -12.36 -2.80
CA SER A 49 -13.36 -12.92 -3.60
C SER A 49 -13.16 -12.15 -4.90
N PHE A 50 -14.25 -11.81 -5.60
CA PHE A 50 -14.21 -11.01 -6.81
C PHE A 50 -13.68 -9.60 -6.55
N ALA A 51 -14.11 -8.96 -5.47
CA ALA A 51 -13.59 -7.66 -5.07
C ALA A 51 -12.06 -7.68 -4.83
N MET A 52 -11.53 -8.72 -4.18
CA MET A 52 -10.08 -8.89 -3.99
C MET A 52 -9.33 -9.23 -5.29
N ALA A 53 -9.95 -9.99 -6.19
CA ALA A 53 -9.39 -10.26 -7.52
C ALA A 53 -9.28 -8.98 -8.34
N LEU A 54 -10.35 -8.17 -8.36
CA LEU A 54 -10.37 -6.85 -8.98
C LEU A 54 -9.32 -5.93 -8.36
N GLN A 55 -9.18 -5.96 -7.03
CA GLN A 55 -8.15 -5.19 -6.33
C GLN A 55 -6.74 -5.52 -6.83
N THR A 56 -6.42 -6.80 -6.98
CA THR A 56 -5.10 -7.23 -7.45
C THR A 56 -4.88 -6.80 -8.91
N LEU A 57 -5.91 -6.91 -9.75
CA LEU A 57 -5.87 -6.45 -11.13
C LEU A 57 -5.63 -4.93 -11.23
N ILE A 58 -6.44 -4.14 -10.53
CA ILE A 58 -6.33 -2.67 -10.50
C ILE A 58 -4.99 -2.25 -9.92
N TRP A 59 -4.55 -2.90 -8.84
CA TRP A 59 -3.24 -2.65 -8.23
C TRP A 59 -2.12 -2.82 -9.25
N GLY A 60 -2.08 -3.95 -9.97
CA GLY A 60 -1.07 -4.23 -10.99
C GLY A 60 -1.13 -3.29 -12.18
N LEU A 61 -2.33 -3.09 -12.76
CA LEU A 61 -2.52 -2.22 -13.92
C LEU A 61 -2.17 -0.75 -13.64
N SER A 62 -2.35 -0.31 -12.40
CA SER A 62 -2.14 1.10 -12.01
C SER A 62 -0.68 1.44 -11.67
N GLN A 63 0.17 0.44 -11.40
CA GLN A 63 1.58 0.68 -11.05
C GLN A 63 2.36 1.54 -12.06
N PRO A 64 2.34 1.27 -13.39
CA PRO A 64 3.11 2.07 -14.35
C PRO A 64 2.63 3.52 -14.40
N PHE A 65 1.33 3.76 -14.23
CA PHE A 65 0.76 5.10 -14.20
C PHE A 65 1.27 5.87 -12.98
N TRP A 66 1.22 5.27 -11.80
CA TRP A 66 1.75 5.89 -10.59
C TRP A 66 3.25 6.09 -10.63
N GLY A 67 4.01 5.18 -11.25
CA GLY A 67 5.45 5.36 -11.49
C GLY A 67 5.72 6.61 -12.31
N ASN A 68 5.06 6.76 -13.47
CA ASN A 68 5.20 7.94 -14.32
C ASN A 68 4.78 9.24 -13.60
N ILE A 69 3.69 9.21 -12.81
CA ILE A 69 3.26 10.36 -12.01
C ILE A 69 4.31 10.68 -10.92
N ALA A 70 4.89 9.67 -10.27
CA ALA A 70 5.90 9.85 -9.24
C ALA A 70 7.19 10.46 -9.79
N ASP A 71 7.58 10.09 -11.00
CA ASP A 71 8.75 10.66 -11.67
C ASP A 71 8.51 12.12 -12.08
N ARG A 72 7.29 12.50 -12.45
CA ARG A 72 6.94 13.88 -12.85
C ARG A 72 6.67 14.82 -11.69
N PHE A 73 5.89 14.39 -10.70
CA PHE A 73 5.38 15.25 -9.62
C PHE A 73 6.10 15.07 -8.29
N GLY A 74 6.98 14.07 -8.21
CA GLY A 74 7.74 13.70 -7.03
C GLY A 74 7.06 12.59 -6.23
N ALA A 75 7.81 11.53 -5.97
CA ALA A 75 7.31 10.33 -5.30
C ALA A 75 6.70 10.58 -3.90
N GLY A 76 7.23 11.52 -3.11
CA GLY A 76 6.65 11.82 -1.80
C GLY A 76 5.19 12.28 -1.87
N ARG A 77 4.85 13.14 -2.84
CA ARG A 77 3.47 13.63 -3.03
C ARG A 77 2.54 12.51 -3.50
N VAL A 78 3.04 11.67 -4.40
CA VAL A 78 2.31 10.52 -4.93
C VAL A 78 2.01 9.49 -3.84
N VAL A 79 3.01 9.16 -3.02
CA VAL A 79 2.84 8.24 -1.89
C VAL A 79 1.83 8.80 -0.88
N SER A 80 1.88 10.09 -0.56
CA SER A 80 0.89 10.72 0.33
C SER A 80 -0.53 10.69 -0.25
N ALA A 81 -0.70 11.00 -1.53
CA ALA A 81 -1.99 10.91 -2.20
C ALA A 81 -2.52 9.46 -2.24
N GLY A 82 -1.63 8.50 -2.49
CA GLY A 82 -1.89 7.07 -2.44
C GLY A 82 -2.37 6.59 -1.07
N LEU A 83 -1.70 7.01 -0.01
CA LEU A 83 -2.08 6.69 1.37
C LEU A 83 -3.46 7.27 1.72
N ILE A 84 -3.73 8.52 1.35
CA ILE A 84 -5.05 9.14 1.56
C ILE A 84 -6.13 8.34 0.81
N LEU A 85 -5.87 8.03 -0.47
CA LEU A 85 -6.81 7.25 -1.28
C LEU A 85 -7.02 5.84 -0.71
N TYR A 86 -5.96 5.20 -0.20
CA TYR A 86 -6.05 3.89 0.42
C TYR A 86 -6.87 3.94 1.72
N SER A 87 -6.65 4.94 2.58
CA SER A 87 -7.44 5.15 3.80
C SER A 87 -8.90 5.43 3.50
N ILE A 88 -9.20 6.22 2.45
CA ILE A 88 -10.58 6.44 1.99
C ILE A 88 -11.22 5.13 1.53
N GLY A 89 -10.48 4.32 0.76
CA GLY A 89 -10.96 3.01 0.31
C GLY A 89 -11.26 2.06 1.47
N LEU A 90 -10.40 2.03 2.50
CA LEU A 90 -10.62 1.25 3.72
C LEU A 90 -11.83 1.75 4.51
N TRP A 91 -12.01 3.07 4.63
CA TRP A 91 -13.18 3.66 5.26
C TRP A 91 -14.46 3.34 4.51
N MET A 92 -14.48 3.46 3.18
CA MET A 92 -15.60 3.06 2.33
C MET A 92 -15.91 1.56 2.47
N MET A 93 -14.88 0.72 2.54
CA MET A 93 -15.03 -0.72 2.74
C MET A 93 -15.73 -1.00 4.08
N ALA A 94 -15.34 -0.30 5.15
CA ALA A 94 -15.94 -0.45 6.47
C ALA A 94 -17.42 -0.01 6.53
N GLN A 95 -17.85 0.90 5.65
CA GLN A 95 -19.25 1.36 5.56
C GLN A 95 -20.08 0.57 4.54
N SER A 96 -19.46 -0.35 3.77
CA SER A 96 -20.13 -1.02 2.66
C SER A 96 -21.02 -2.17 3.14
N THR A 97 -22.32 -2.03 2.93
CA THR A 97 -23.35 -3.06 3.20
C THR A 97 -23.96 -3.63 1.92
N THR A 98 -23.36 -3.35 0.76
CA THR A 98 -23.82 -3.88 -0.54
C THR A 98 -22.69 -4.50 -1.35
N PRO A 99 -22.97 -5.52 -2.20
CA PRO A 99 -21.99 -6.12 -3.10
C PRO A 99 -21.29 -5.14 -4.05
N PHE A 100 -22.03 -4.14 -4.53
CA PHE A 100 -21.47 -3.11 -5.38
C PHE A 100 -20.53 -2.18 -4.59
N GLY A 101 -20.95 -1.78 -3.38
CA GLY A 101 -20.14 -0.95 -2.48
C GLY A 101 -18.79 -1.59 -2.18
N ILE A 102 -18.79 -2.87 -1.77
CA ILE A 102 -17.56 -3.59 -1.44
C ILE A 102 -16.64 -3.78 -2.66
N THR A 103 -17.22 -4.01 -3.84
CA THR A 103 -16.47 -4.17 -5.08
C THR A 103 -15.76 -2.88 -5.47
N ILE A 104 -16.44 -1.73 -5.34
CA ILE A 104 -15.85 -0.42 -5.65
C ILE A 104 -14.81 -0.03 -4.60
N SER A 105 -15.11 -0.16 -3.30
CA SER A 105 -14.18 0.21 -2.24
C SER A 105 -12.92 -0.67 -2.26
N THR A 106 -13.11 -1.99 -2.21
CA THR A 106 -12.02 -2.97 -2.08
C THR A 106 -11.36 -3.22 -3.42
N GLY A 107 -12.12 -3.32 -4.51
CA GLY A 107 -11.55 -3.58 -5.83
C GLY A 107 -10.89 -2.35 -6.44
N LEU A 108 -11.60 -1.23 -6.51
CA LEU A 108 -11.11 -0.05 -7.25
C LEU A 108 -10.31 0.90 -6.36
N VAL A 109 -10.93 1.44 -5.30
CA VAL A 109 -10.36 2.55 -4.53
C VAL A 109 -9.10 2.12 -3.77
N THR A 110 -9.18 1.02 -3.02
CA THR A 110 -8.00 0.51 -2.30
C THR A 110 -6.93 -0.05 -3.25
N GLY A 111 -7.31 -0.68 -4.37
CA GLY A 111 -6.37 -1.14 -5.39
C GLY A 111 -5.54 0.00 -5.99
N LEU A 112 -6.21 1.12 -6.34
CA LEU A 112 -5.56 2.35 -6.81
C LEU A 112 -4.64 2.94 -5.74
N GLY A 113 -5.13 3.10 -4.51
CA GLY A 113 -4.35 3.67 -3.39
C GLY A 113 -3.09 2.87 -3.07
N MET A 114 -3.20 1.53 -3.01
CA MET A 114 -2.06 0.64 -2.75
C MET A 114 -1.01 0.63 -3.86
N SER A 115 -1.40 0.93 -5.11
CA SER A 115 -0.44 0.91 -6.21
C SER A 115 0.54 2.10 -6.15
N ALA A 116 0.10 3.22 -5.58
CA ALA A 116 0.94 4.39 -5.33
C ALA A 116 1.96 4.19 -4.18
N THR A 117 1.70 3.24 -3.28
CA THR A 117 2.61 2.87 -2.16
C THR A 117 3.44 1.63 -2.44
N SER A 118 3.50 1.20 -3.71
CA SER A 118 4.16 -0.03 -4.14
C SER A 118 5.69 0.02 -4.07
N PHE A 119 6.30 -1.17 -4.02
CA PHE A 119 7.76 -1.33 -3.95
C PHE A 119 8.54 -0.51 -4.98
N PRO A 120 8.18 -0.44 -6.27
CA PRO A 120 8.95 0.34 -7.24
C PRO A 120 9.12 1.81 -6.87
N ILE A 121 8.04 2.46 -6.40
CA ILE A 121 8.06 3.88 -6.04
C ILE A 121 8.86 4.08 -4.75
N ILE A 122 8.59 3.27 -3.72
CA ILE A 122 9.25 3.39 -2.42
C ILE A 122 10.75 3.08 -2.52
N LEU A 123 11.13 1.99 -3.18
CA LEU A 123 12.53 1.60 -3.35
C LEU A 123 13.29 2.59 -4.24
N ALA A 124 12.65 3.20 -5.24
CA ALA A 124 13.26 4.27 -6.01
C ALA A 124 13.56 5.51 -5.14
N VAL A 125 12.67 5.88 -4.22
CA VAL A 125 12.90 6.98 -3.27
C VAL A 125 14.06 6.66 -2.32
N VAL A 126 14.04 5.47 -1.71
CA VAL A 126 15.10 5.03 -0.81
C VAL A 126 16.43 5.00 -1.56
N GLY A 127 16.49 4.38 -2.73
CA GLY A 127 17.72 4.25 -3.51
C GLY A 127 18.35 5.59 -3.94
N ARG A 128 17.53 6.62 -4.18
CA ARG A 128 18.00 7.98 -4.51
C ARG A 128 18.44 8.79 -3.29
N SER A 129 18.07 8.38 -2.07
CA SER A 129 18.35 9.12 -0.84
C SER A 129 19.72 8.81 -0.21
N VAL A 130 20.45 7.82 -0.72
CA VAL A 130 21.65 7.26 -0.10
C VAL A 130 22.74 7.01 -1.15
N SER A 131 24.01 7.06 -0.72
CA SER A 131 25.17 6.77 -1.58
C SER A 131 25.22 5.32 -2.05
N GLU A 132 25.85 5.07 -3.19
CA GLU A 132 25.91 3.73 -3.80
C GLU A 132 26.41 2.64 -2.85
N LYS A 133 27.43 2.95 -2.03
CA LYS A 133 28.01 2.02 -1.04
C LYS A 133 26.99 1.50 -0.01
N ARG A 134 25.96 2.29 0.32
CA ARG A 134 24.93 1.94 1.32
C ARG A 134 23.58 1.63 0.69
N ARG A 135 23.43 1.80 -0.63
CA ARG A 135 22.17 1.63 -1.35
C ARG A 135 21.59 0.23 -1.18
N SER A 136 22.41 -0.81 -1.34
CA SER A 136 21.96 -2.21 -1.15
C SER A 136 21.41 -2.46 0.25
N MET A 137 22.14 -2.01 1.30
CA MET A 137 21.69 -2.12 2.69
C MET A 137 20.35 -1.43 2.93
N PHE A 138 20.17 -0.20 2.43
CA PHE A 138 18.94 0.57 2.61
C PHE A 138 17.75 -0.05 1.88
N LEU A 139 17.97 -0.51 0.64
CA LEU A 139 16.94 -1.22 -0.12
C LEU A 139 16.55 -2.53 0.58
N GLY A 140 17.53 -3.26 1.14
CA GLY A 140 17.30 -4.46 1.93
C GLY A 140 16.45 -4.20 3.17
N ILE A 141 16.77 -3.17 3.96
CA ILE A 141 15.99 -2.79 5.16
C ILE A 141 14.57 -2.37 4.78
N ALA A 142 14.41 -1.55 3.74
CA ALA A 142 13.09 -1.15 3.26
C ALA A 142 12.26 -2.36 2.80
N SER A 143 12.89 -3.29 2.09
CA SER A 143 12.24 -4.51 1.60
C SER A 143 11.84 -5.45 2.73
N ALA A 144 12.71 -5.60 3.73
CA ALA A 144 12.43 -6.37 4.94
C ALA A 144 11.19 -5.83 5.67
N GLY A 145 11.01 -4.51 5.74
CA GLY A 145 9.80 -3.91 6.31
C GLY A 145 8.50 -4.38 5.67
N GLY A 146 8.47 -4.45 4.33
CA GLY A 146 7.30 -4.95 3.59
C GLY A 146 6.98 -6.40 3.91
N SER A 147 8.00 -7.27 3.96
CA SER A 147 7.81 -8.68 4.31
C SER A 147 7.42 -8.87 5.78
N SER A 148 8.05 -8.15 6.71
CA SER A 148 7.70 -8.18 8.14
C SER A 148 6.27 -7.73 8.40
N GLY A 149 5.76 -6.77 7.64
CA GLY A 149 4.37 -6.33 7.74
C GLY A 149 3.35 -7.43 7.51
N MET A 150 3.62 -8.33 6.56
CA MET A 150 2.75 -9.48 6.28
C MET A 150 2.64 -10.45 7.45
N VAL A 151 3.62 -10.47 8.36
CA VAL A 151 3.62 -11.34 9.54
C VAL A 151 3.10 -10.60 10.78
N ILE A 152 3.50 -9.34 10.99
CA ILE A 152 3.20 -8.59 12.20
C ILE A 152 1.77 -8.06 12.24
N VAL A 153 1.25 -7.59 11.10
CA VAL A 153 -0.05 -6.90 11.03
C VAL A 153 -1.22 -7.88 10.92
N VAL A 154 -0.95 -9.11 10.49
CA VAL A 154 -1.96 -10.16 10.40
C VAL A 154 -2.18 -10.72 11.81
N PRO A 155 -3.38 -10.55 12.41
CA PRO A 155 -3.69 -11.16 13.69
C PRO A 155 -3.70 -12.69 13.55
N PHE A 156 -3.13 -13.38 14.54
CA PHE A 156 -3.07 -14.84 14.63
C PHE A 156 -4.38 -15.43 15.16
#